data_AF-I9R1P1-F1
#
_entry.id   AF-I9R1P1-F1
#
_cell.length_a   1.000
_cell.length_b   1.000
_cell.length_c   1.000
_cell.angle_alpha   90.00
_cell.angle_beta   90.00
_cell.angle_gamma   90.00
#
_symmetry.space_group_name_H-M   'P 1'
#
loop_
_entity.id
_entity.type
_entity.pdbx_description
1 polymer ?
#
loop_
_entity_poly.entity_id
_entity_poly.type
_entity_poly.pdbx_seq_one_letter_code
_entity_poly.pdbx_strand_id
1 'polypeptide(L)'
;MPIKFCKKNKIFSGYFYNIGDLYIGLGQYDSARYYLEKSLLFSPSLSMSYWSLAVMEAKLGNFKSAYHYLDTFVMVQDSLDASERLSEVQHIVYKNQTALEVKDEQIKFRKVIGRIVFSAIIICFVVALIYQRWINKKNNQQALYRQALQYADEKQNVMQQRIEENESALALLQDRENQNLDEIAQKEQLITQLKKEKLALRTWLFQQTSIYKKVMSLSDQQQVNKKIRKVMAAAELDKLKKTTFEIYADYISPLQAQYSQLTEDDLLVLCLQEAGISPLAISLCFGHTDTVALNQRKSRLKKKMSE
;
A
#
# COMPACT_ATOMS: atom_id res chain seq x y z
N MET A 1 -96.92 -44.58 0.78
CA MET A 1 -98.38 -44.39 0.58
C MET A 1 -98.82 -43.02 0.05
N PRO A 2 -98.13 -41.87 0.23
CA PRO A 2 -98.73 -40.55 -0.05
C PRO A 2 -98.89 -40.23 -1.56
N ILE A 3 -98.01 -40.75 -2.42
CA ILE A 3 -98.06 -40.47 -3.87
C ILE A 3 -99.30 -41.08 -4.54
N LYS A 4 -99.71 -42.29 -4.13
CA LYS A 4 -100.95 -42.93 -4.63
C LYS A 4 -102.20 -42.18 -4.17
N PHE A 5 -102.20 -41.66 -2.93
CA PHE A 5 -103.29 -40.87 -2.38
C PHE A 5 -103.44 -39.53 -3.11
N CYS A 6 -102.33 -38.84 -3.36
CA CYS A 6 -102.31 -37.57 -4.09
C CYS A 6 -102.77 -37.72 -5.55
N LYS A 7 -102.36 -38.78 -6.25
CA LYS A 7 -102.88 -39.10 -7.61
C LYS A 7 -104.38 -39.37 -7.61
N LYS A 8 -104.89 -40.11 -6.63
CA LYS A 8 -106.32 -40.44 -6.53
C LYS A 8 -107.17 -39.19 -6.29
N ASN A 9 -106.71 -38.28 -5.42
CA ASN A 9 -107.38 -37.01 -5.16
C ASN A 9 -107.38 -36.09 -6.39
N LYS A 10 -106.29 -36.05 -7.17
CA LYS A 10 -106.25 -35.27 -8.42
C LYS A 10 -107.23 -35.78 -9.47
N ILE A 11 -107.43 -37.10 -9.56
CA ILE A 11 -108.42 -37.73 -10.44
C ILE A 11 -109.84 -37.38 -9.99
N PHE A 12 -110.14 -37.48 -8.69
CA PHE A 12 -111.44 -37.06 -8.14
C PHE A 12 -111.71 -35.58 -8.36
N SER A 13 -110.73 -34.71 -8.14
CA SER A 13 -110.83 -33.28 -8.39
C SER A 13 -111.18 -33.00 -9.85
N GLY A 14 -110.42 -33.55 -10.81
CA GLY A 14 -110.73 -33.40 -12.24
C GLY A 14 -112.11 -33.92 -12.64
N TYR A 15 -112.56 -35.03 -12.04
CA TYR A 15 -113.91 -35.56 -12.27
C TYR A 15 -115.02 -34.60 -11.79
N PHE A 16 -114.90 -34.06 -10.58
CA PHE A 16 -115.88 -33.09 -10.06
C PHE A 16 -115.84 -31.76 -10.83
N TYR A 17 -114.66 -31.32 -11.26
CA TYR A 17 -114.52 -30.13 -12.13
C TYR A 17 -115.32 -30.29 -13.42
N ASN A 18 -115.15 -31.41 -14.13
CA ASN A 18 -115.86 -31.67 -15.38
C ASN A 18 -117.39 -31.69 -15.19
N ILE A 19 -117.89 -32.23 -14.08
CA ILE A 19 -119.33 -32.20 -13.75
C ILE A 19 -119.78 -30.76 -13.51
N GLY A 20 -119.01 -29.98 -12.74
CA GLY A 20 -119.32 -28.58 -12.46
C GLY A 20 -119.40 -27.74 -13.74
N ASP A 21 -118.44 -27.91 -14.65
CA ASP A 21 -118.39 -27.22 -15.94
C ASP A 21 -119.60 -27.58 -16.83
N LEU A 22 -120.00 -28.86 -16.83
CA LEU A 22 -121.19 -29.31 -17.56
C LEU A 22 -122.46 -28.63 -17.04
N TYR A 23 -122.62 -28.48 -15.72
CA TYR A 23 -123.77 -27.76 -15.15
C TYR A 23 -123.74 -26.25 -15.44
N ILE A 24 -122.56 -25.63 -15.57
CA ILE A 24 -122.45 -24.24 -16.07
C ILE A 24 -123.01 -24.14 -17.49
N GLY A 25 -122.65 -25.09 -18.37
CA GLY A 25 -123.15 -25.14 -19.75
C GLY A 25 -124.68 -25.31 -19.83
N LEU A 26 -125.28 -26.00 -18.87
CA LEU A 26 -126.73 -26.18 -18.75
C LEU A 26 -127.47 -25.00 -18.08
N GLY A 27 -126.76 -23.98 -17.60
CA GLY A 27 -127.34 -22.85 -16.88
C GLY A 27 -127.79 -23.16 -15.44
N GLN A 28 -127.41 -24.33 -14.90
CA GLN A 28 -127.75 -24.76 -13.53
C GLN A 28 -126.64 -24.37 -12.55
N TYR A 29 -126.59 -23.09 -12.20
CA TYR A 29 -125.44 -22.51 -11.50
C TYR A 29 -125.25 -22.98 -10.05
N ASP A 30 -126.32 -23.28 -9.31
CA ASP A 30 -126.18 -23.78 -7.93
C ASP A 30 -125.50 -25.16 -7.89
N SER A 31 -125.91 -26.05 -8.80
CA SER A 31 -125.25 -27.36 -8.97
C SER A 31 -123.80 -27.20 -9.42
N ALA A 32 -123.54 -26.30 -10.38
CA ALA A 32 -122.19 -26.02 -10.86
C ALA A 32 -121.27 -25.57 -9.72
N ARG A 33 -121.72 -24.62 -8.89
CA ARG A 33 -120.96 -24.13 -7.73
C ARG A 33 -120.58 -25.28 -6.80
N TYR A 34 -121.55 -26.10 -6.43
CA TYR A 34 -121.33 -27.24 -5.53
C TYR A 34 -120.25 -28.20 -6.05
N TYR A 35 -120.32 -28.58 -7.33
CA TYR A 35 -119.36 -29.53 -7.90
C TYR A 35 -117.97 -28.90 -8.10
N LEU A 36 -117.87 -27.61 -8.44
CA LEU A 36 -116.58 -26.92 -8.56
C LEU A 36 -115.91 -26.71 -7.19
N GLU A 37 -116.64 -26.36 -6.15
CA GLU A 37 -116.10 -26.27 -4.78
C GLU A 37 -115.66 -27.65 -4.28
N LYS A 38 -116.41 -28.70 -4.63
CA LYS A 38 -116.02 -30.07 -4.33
C LYS A 38 -114.74 -30.47 -5.05
N SER A 39 -114.53 -30.02 -6.29
CA SER A 39 -113.26 -30.21 -7.01
C SER A 39 -112.08 -29.60 -6.26
N LEU A 40 -112.24 -28.36 -5.77
CA LEU A 40 -111.21 -27.65 -5.01
C LEU A 40 -110.89 -28.33 -3.68
N LEU A 41 -111.88 -28.94 -3.01
CA LEU A 41 -111.66 -29.71 -1.79
C LEU A 41 -110.65 -30.86 -2.00
N PHE A 42 -110.71 -31.53 -3.16
CA PHE A 42 -109.81 -32.63 -3.47
C PHE A 42 -108.44 -32.18 -3.99
N SER A 43 -108.35 -31.05 -4.69
CA SER A 43 -107.06 -30.48 -5.12
C SER A 43 -107.14 -28.95 -5.17
N PRO A 44 -106.74 -28.26 -4.09
CA PRO A 44 -106.71 -26.80 -4.03
C PRO A 44 -105.74 -26.17 -5.04
N SER A 45 -104.82 -26.93 -5.62
CA SER A 45 -103.89 -26.48 -6.65
C SER A 45 -104.43 -26.61 -8.08
N LEU A 46 -105.68 -27.09 -8.27
CA LEU A 46 -106.30 -27.15 -9.58
C LEU A 46 -106.83 -25.77 -9.98
N SER A 47 -105.95 -24.97 -10.58
CA SER A 47 -106.23 -23.60 -11.04
C SER A 47 -107.54 -23.50 -11.83
N MET A 48 -107.81 -24.44 -12.74
CA MET A 48 -109.00 -24.44 -13.59
C MET A 48 -110.34 -24.36 -12.83
N SER A 49 -110.45 -24.95 -11.63
CA SER A 49 -111.70 -24.91 -10.86
C SER A 49 -112.01 -23.51 -10.30
N TYR A 50 -110.99 -22.75 -9.92
CA TYR A 50 -111.15 -21.34 -9.54
C TYR A 50 -111.55 -20.47 -10.72
N TRP A 51 -110.99 -20.72 -11.90
CA TRP A 51 -111.37 -20.01 -13.12
C TRP A 51 -112.86 -20.20 -13.47
N SER A 52 -113.35 -21.44 -13.47
CA SER A 52 -114.76 -21.70 -13.78
C SER A 52 -115.72 -21.08 -12.77
N LEU A 53 -115.38 -21.07 -11.47
CA LEU A 53 -116.16 -20.35 -10.45
C LEU A 53 -116.14 -18.84 -10.69
N ALA A 54 -114.99 -18.25 -11.02
CA ALA A 54 -114.87 -16.82 -11.29
C ALA A 54 -115.77 -16.40 -12.47
N VAL A 55 -115.71 -17.13 -13.58
CA VAL A 55 -116.53 -16.87 -14.77
C VAL A 55 -118.01 -17.05 -14.48
N MET A 56 -118.38 -18.08 -13.72
CA MET A 56 -119.76 -18.34 -13.32
C MET A 56 -120.33 -17.21 -12.44
N GLU A 57 -119.62 -16.80 -11.39
CA GLU A 57 -120.05 -15.70 -10.51
C GLU A 57 -120.17 -14.37 -11.27
N ALA A 58 -119.28 -14.11 -12.22
CA ALA A 58 -119.36 -12.93 -13.07
C ALA A 58 -120.64 -12.94 -13.92
N LYS A 59 -121.04 -14.09 -14.47
CA LYS A 59 -122.30 -14.23 -15.23
C LYS A 59 -123.54 -14.01 -14.35
N LEU A 60 -123.48 -14.39 -13.07
CA LEU A 60 -124.56 -14.16 -12.10
C LEU A 60 -124.61 -12.71 -11.58
N GLY A 61 -123.66 -11.85 -11.94
CA GLY A 61 -123.54 -10.48 -11.43
C GLY A 61 -122.85 -10.37 -10.07
N ASN A 62 -122.30 -11.47 -9.53
CA ASN A 62 -121.61 -11.53 -8.25
C ASN A 62 -120.12 -11.18 -8.40
N PHE A 63 -119.83 -9.94 -8.83
CA PHE A 63 -118.47 -9.52 -9.20
C PHE A 63 -117.43 -9.64 -8.07
N LYS A 64 -117.84 -9.49 -6.80
CA LYS A 64 -116.92 -9.62 -5.65
C LYS A 64 -116.36 -11.05 -5.52
N SER A 65 -117.23 -12.06 -5.63
CA SER A 65 -116.82 -13.46 -5.58
C SER A 65 -116.03 -13.83 -6.82
N ALA A 66 -116.43 -13.32 -8.00
CA ALA A 66 -115.70 -13.52 -9.23
C ALA A 66 -114.24 -13.07 -9.13
N TYR A 67 -114.02 -11.85 -8.61
CA TYR A 67 -112.68 -11.31 -8.42
C TYR A 67 -111.86 -12.15 -7.44
N HIS A 68 -112.44 -12.55 -6.31
CA HIS A 68 -111.77 -13.40 -5.33
C HIS A 68 -111.28 -14.72 -5.92
N TYR A 69 -112.14 -15.41 -6.69
CA TYR A 69 -111.75 -16.66 -7.33
C TYR A 69 -110.70 -16.45 -8.44
N LEU A 70 -110.77 -15.35 -9.18
CA LEU A 70 -109.78 -15.03 -10.21
C LEU A 70 -108.39 -14.70 -9.62
N ASP A 71 -108.34 -13.96 -8.52
CA ASP A 71 -107.08 -13.63 -7.82
C ASP A 71 -106.40 -14.91 -7.30
N THR A 72 -107.20 -15.82 -6.73
CA THR A 72 -106.71 -17.12 -6.26
C THR A 72 -106.18 -17.98 -7.41
N PHE A 73 -106.80 -17.92 -8.59
CA PHE A 73 -106.33 -18.61 -9.79
C PHE A 73 -104.91 -18.17 -10.20
N VAL A 74 -104.66 -16.85 -10.23
CA VAL A 74 -103.36 -16.29 -10.61
C VAL A 74 -102.27 -16.70 -9.62
N MET A 75 -102.56 -16.61 -8.32
CA MET A 75 -101.60 -16.98 -7.27
C MET A 75 -101.17 -18.46 -7.35
N VAL A 76 -102.10 -19.37 -7.68
CA VAL A 76 -101.80 -20.80 -7.80
C VAL A 76 -100.95 -21.11 -9.03
N GLN A 77 -101.06 -20.31 -10.10
CA GLN A 77 -100.31 -20.51 -11.34
C GLN A 77 -98.85 -20.07 -11.21
N ASP A 78 -98.58 -18.91 -10.60
CA ASP A 78 -97.23 -18.37 -10.42
C ASP A 78 -96.33 -19.25 -9.53
N SER A 79 -96.91 -19.99 -8.57
CA SER A 79 -96.17 -20.88 -7.67
C SER A 79 -95.58 -22.12 -8.36
N LEU A 80 -96.05 -22.49 -9.55
CA LEU A 80 -95.63 -23.74 -10.23
C LEU A 80 -94.40 -23.57 -11.14
N ASP A 81 -94.14 -22.37 -11.68
CA ASP A 81 -93.05 -22.11 -12.64
C ASP A 81 -91.71 -21.67 -11.98
N ALA A 82 -91.69 -21.39 -10.67
CA ALA A 82 -90.55 -20.78 -9.98
C ALA A 82 -89.40 -21.76 -9.60
N SER A 83 -89.63 -23.08 -9.54
CA SER A 83 -88.63 -24.00 -8.96
C SER A 83 -87.50 -24.41 -9.92
N GLU A 84 -87.77 -24.49 -11.23
CA GLU A 84 -86.80 -24.98 -12.23
C GLU A 84 -85.72 -23.93 -12.55
N ARG A 85 -86.11 -22.66 -12.69
CA ARG A 85 -85.18 -21.54 -12.94
C ARG A 85 -84.23 -21.29 -11.78
N LEU A 86 -84.63 -21.61 -10.55
CA LEU A 86 -83.82 -21.39 -9.36
C LEU A 86 -82.59 -22.32 -9.31
N SER A 87 -82.72 -23.58 -9.72
CA SER A 87 -81.61 -24.55 -9.71
C SER A 87 -80.51 -24.22 -10.73
N GLU A 88 -80.87 -23.71 -11.91
CA GLU A 88 -79.89 -23.32 -12.94
C GLU A 88 -79.08 -22.10 -12.51
N VAL A 89 -79.75 -21.09 -11.94
CA VAL A 89 -79.10 -19.88 -11.43
C VAL A 89 -78.14 -20.25 -10.30
N GLN A 90 -78.55 -21.11 -9.36
CA GLN A 90 -77.67 -21.59 -8.29
C GLN A 90 -76.41 -22.28 -8.82
N HIS A 91 -76.55 -23.14 -9.83
CA HIS A 91 -75.41 -23.84 -10.43
C HIS A 91 -74.41 -22.88 -11.11
N ILE A 92 -74.91 -21.87 -11.84
CA ILE A 92 -74.06 -20.86 -12.50
C ILE A 92 -73.32 -20.00 -11.47
N VAL A 93 -74.01 -19.55 -10.42
CA VAL A 93 -73.40 -18.74 -9.35
C VAL A 93 -72.28 -19.51 -8.67
N TYR A 94 -72.52 -20.77 -8.30
CA TYR A 94 -71.51 -21.60 -7.65
C TYR A 94 -70.28 -21.84 -8.54
N LYS A 95 -70.49 -22.15 -9.83
CA LYS A 95 -69.38 -22.33 -10.78
C LYS A 95 -68.55 -21.06 -10.98
N ASN A 96 -69.20 -19.90 -11.03
CA ASN A 96 -68.49 -18.63 -11.16
C ASN A 96 -67.74 -18.25 -9.88
N GLN A 97 -68.34 -18.49 -8.71
CA GLN A 97 -67.71 -18.21 -7.42
C GLN A 97 -66.43 -19.02 -7.21
N THR A 98 -66.49 -20.33 -7.45
CA THR A 98 -65.29 -21.21 -7.37
C THR A 98 -64.21 -20.81 -8.39
N ALA A 99 -64.59 -20.39 -9.60
CA ALA A 99 -63.63 -19.93 -10.61
C ALA A 99 -62.94 -18.60 -10.22
N LEU A 100 -63.62 -17.71 -9.50
CA LEU A 100 -63.04 -16.47 -8.98
C LEU A 100 -62.05 -16.75 -7.84
N GLU A 101 -62.42 -17.62 -6.90
CA GLU A 101 -61.56 -18.01 -5.78
C GLU A 101 -60.25 -18.65 -6.27
N VAL A 102 -60.33 -19.58 -7.24
CA VAL A 102 -59.14 -20.21 -7.84
C VAL A 102 -58.25 -19.17 -8.56
N LYS A 103 -58.83 -18.20 -9.27
CA LYS A 103 -58.06 -17.13 -9.93
C LYS A 103 -57.37 -16.23 -8.91
N ASP A 104 -58.05 -15.88 -7.83
CA ASP A 104 -57.48 -15.05 -6.77
C ASP A 104 -56.31 -15.76 -6.06
N GLU A 105 -56.43 -17.06 -5.79
CA GLU A 105 -55.31 -17.86 -5.27
C GLU A 105 -54.12 -17.91 -6.24
N GLN A 106 -54.38 -18.11 -7.54
CA GLN A 106 -53.32 -18.09 -8.56
C GLN A 106 -52.62 -16.72 -8.64
N ILE A 107 -53.36 -15.62 -8.55
CA ILE A 107 -52.80 -14.26 -8.55
C ILE A 107 -51.96 -14.04 -7.28
N LYS A 108 -52.44 -14.47 -6.11
CA LYS A 108 -51.68 -14.40 -4.86
C LYS A 108 -50.36 -15.18 -4.97
N PHE A 109 -50.41 -16.41 -5.47
CA PHE A 109 -49.23 -17.24 -5.66
C PHE A 109 -48.22 -16.61 -6.64
N ARG A 110 -48.68 -16.10 -7.80
CA ARG A 110 -47.81 -15.38 -8.76
C ARG A 110 -47.15 -14.15 -8.13
N LYS A 111 -47.88 -13.37 -7.32
CA LYS A 111 -47.32 -12.20 -6.62
C LYS A 111 -46.26 -12.61 -5.60
N VAL A 112 -46.47 -13.70 -4.85
CA VAL A 112 -45.49 -14.21 -3.88
C VAL A 112 -44.22 -14.67 -4.60
N ILE A 113 -44.34 -15.47 -5.67
CA ILE A 113 -43.18 -15.86 -6.49
C ILE A 113 -42.45 -14.64 -7.03
N GLY A 114 -43.18 -13.66 -7.58
CA GLY A 114 -42.59 -12.43 -8.10
C GLY A 114 -41.77 -11.67 -7.05
N ARG A 115 -42.27 -11.58 -5.81
CA ARG A 115 -41.52 -10.96 -4.69
C ARG A 115 -40.26 -11.75 -4.33
N ILE A 116 -40.32 -13.08 -4.30
CA ILE A 116 -39.16 -13.93 -4.01
C ILE A 116 -38.10 -13.75 -5.10
N VAL A 117 -38.47 -13.84 -6.39
CA VAL A 117 -37.54 -13.67 -7.51
C VAL A 117 -36.91 -12.28 -7.49
N PHE A 118 -37.71 -11.24 -7.26
CA PHE A 118 -37.20 -9.87 -7.16
C PHE A 118 -36.20 -9.71 -6.01
N SER A 119 -36.50 -10.28 -4.83
CA SER A 119 -35.57 -10.28 -3.69
C SER A 119 -34.28 -11.03 -3.98
N ALA A 120 -34.34 -12.17 -4.69
CA ALA A 120 -33.17 -12.94 -5.08
C ALA A 120 -32.27 -12.16 -6.04
N ILE A 121 -32.85 -11.44 -7.02
CA ILE A 121 -32.11 -10.59 -7.95
C ILE A 121 -31.38 -9.48 -7.19
N ILE A 122 -32.04 -8.83 -6.22
CA ILE A 122 -31.41 -7.79 -5.39
C ILE A 122 -30.24 -8.37 -4.59
N ILE A 123 -30.42 -9.55 -3.96
CA ILE A 123 -29.35 -10.20 -3.20
C ILE A 123 -28.16 -10.53 -4.11
N CYS A 124 -28.41 -11.11 -5.29
CA CYS A 124 -27.35 -11.39 -6.27
C CYS A 124 -26.60 -10.12 -6.69
N PHE A 125 -27.31 -9.02 -6.91
CA PHE A 125 -26.70 -7.73 -7.25
C PHE A 125 -25.83 -7.19 -6.11
N VAL A 126 -26.29 -7.27 -4.86
CA VAL A 126 -25.52 -6.86 -3.67
C VAL A 126 -24.25 -7.70 -3.53
N VAL A 127 -24.33 -9.02 -3.72
CA VAL A 127 -23.16 -9.92 -3.68
C VAL A 127 -22.15 -9.55 -4.78
N ALA A 128 -22.62 -9.26 -6.00
CA ALA A 128 -21.76 -8.82 -7.09
C ALA A 128 -21.04 -7.49 -6.76
N LEU A 129 -21.74 -6.52 -6.15
CA LEU A 129 -21.12 -5.26 -5.71
C LEU A 129 -20.07 -5.46 -4.62
N ILE A 130 -20.32 -6.35 -3.65
CA ILE A 130 -19.35 -6.70 -2.61
C ILE A 130 -18.11 -7.33 -3.25
N TYR A 131 -18.30 -8.26 -4.18
CA TYR A 131 -17.21 -8.91 -4.89
C TYR A 131 -16.37 -7.93 -5.72
N GLN A 132 -17.02 -7.03 -6.48
CA GLN A 132 -16.35 -5.95 -7.23
C GLN A 132 -15.54 -5.03 -6.30
N ARG A 133 -16.10 -4.62 -5.16
CA ARG A 133 -15.38 -3.80 -4.16
C ARG A 133 -14.16 -4.52 -3.60
N TRP A 134 -14.26 -5.82 -3.34
CA TRP A 134 -13.14 -6.62 -2.84
C TRP A 134 -12.00 -6.70 -3.86
N ILE A 135 -12.31 -6.98 -5.13
CA ILE A 135 -11.32 -6.97 -6.22
C ILE A 135 -10.69 -5.58 -6.39
N ASN A 136 -11.50 -4.52 -6.45
CA ASN A 136 -10.99 -3.16 -6.63
C ASN A 136 -10.07 -2.75 -5.47
N LYS A 137 -10.43 -3.08 -4.23
CA LYS A 137 -9.58 -2.81 -3.06
C LYS A 137 -8.23 -3.54 -3.15
N LYS A 138 -8.26 -4.83 -3.53
CA LYS A 138 -7.03 -5.63 -3.70
C LYS A 138 -6.14 -5.07 -4.81
N ASN A 139 -6.73 -4.70 -5.95
CA ASN A 139 -6.01 -4.12 -7.08
C ASN A 139 -5.38 -2.77 -6.71
N ASN A 140 -6.11 -1.91 -5.99
CA ASN A 140 -5.59 -0.62 -5.53
C ASN A 140 -4.43 -0.79 -4.53
N GLN A 141 -4.52 -1.75 -3.61
CA GLN A 141 -3.43 -2.07 -2.68
C GLN A 141 -2.19 -2.58 -3.43
N GLN A 142 -2.38 -3.44 -4.43
CA GLN A 142 -1.29 -3.92 -5.27
C GLN A 142 -0.65 -2.80 -6.09
N ALA A 143 -1.43 -1.84 -6.60
CA ALA A 143 -0.91 -0.69 -7.34
C ALA A 143 -0.05 0.21 -6.45
N LEU A 144 -0.52 0.53 -5.24
CA LEU A 144 0.26 1.30 -4.26
C LEU A 144 1.56 0.59 -3.86
N TYR A 145 1.48 -0.73 -3.63
CA TYR A 145 2.67 -1.53 -3.32
C TYR A 145 3.68 -1.51 -4.47
N ARG A 146 3.22 -1.65 -5.72
CA ARG A 146 4.08 -1.57 -6.91
C ARG A 146 4.72 -0.20 -7.04
N GLN A 147 3.98 0.88 -6.81
CA GLN A 147 4.52 2.24 -6.86
C GLN A 147 5.59 2.47 -5.79
N ALA A 148 5.34 2.01 -4.56
CA ALA A 148 6.33 2.08 -3.48
C ALA A 148 7.60 1.29 -3.81
N LEU A 149 7.45 0.11 -4.43
CA LEU A 149 8.58 -0.73 -4.82
C LEU A 149 9.39 -0.11 -5.98
N GLN A 150 8.72 0.48 -6.97
CA GLN A 150 9.37 1.23 -8.06
C GLN A 150 10.13 2.44 -7.53
N TYR A 151 9.53 3.21 -6.62
CA TYR A 151 10.20 4.36 -6.00
C TYR A 151 11.43 3.93 -5.18
N ALA A 152 11.33 2.81 -4.45
CA ALA A 152 12.46 2.26 -3.71
C ALA A 152 13.59 1.80 -4.65
N ASP A 153 13.25 1.11 -5.75
CA ASP A 153 14.20 0.64 -6.75
C ASP A 153 14.91 1.80 -7.47
N GLU A 154 14.17 2.82 -7.91
CA GLU A 154 14.74 4.02 -8.52
C GLU A 154 15.70 4.74 -7.57
N LYS A 155 15.29 4.90 -6.31
CA LYS A 155 16.13 5.50 -5.27
C LYS A 155 17.38 4.67 -5.01
N GLN A 156 17.26 3.35 -5.00
CA GLN A 156 18.40 2.44 -4.84
C GLN A 156 19.36 2.55 -6.01
N ASN A 157 18.87 2.62 -7.25
CA ASN A 157 19.70 2.79 -8.44
C ASN A 157 20.45 4.13 -8.44
N VAL A 158 19.77 5.23 -8.08
CA VAL A 158 20.43 6.55 -7.95
C VAL A 158 21.50 6.54 -6.85
N MET A 159 21.23 5.88 -5.72
CA MET A 159 22.23 5.73 -4.66
C MET A 159 23.42 4.90 -5.12
N GLN A 160 23.17 3.79 -5.82
CA GLN A 160 24.22 2.92 -6.33
C GLN A 160 25.11 3.65 -7.34
N GLN A 161 24.52 4.42 -8.25
CA GLN A 161 25.28 5.24 -9.20
C GLN A 161 26.17 6.25 -8.47
N ARG A 162 25.66 6.92 -7.43
CA ARG A 162 26.46 7.87 -6.63
C ARG A 162 27.59 7.18 -5.87
N ILE A 163 27.37 5.94 -5.40
CA ILE A 163 28.42 5.15 -4.75
C ILE A 163 29.51 4.84 -5.77
N GLU A 164 29.16 4.35 -6.95
CA GLU A 164 30.11 4.01 -8.01
C GLU A 164 30.91 5.24 -8.50
N GLU A 165 30.23 6.37 -8.69
CA GLU A 165 30.87 7.65 -9.02
C GLU A 165 31.87 8.06 -7.93
N ASN A 166 31.48 7.98 -6.66
CA ASN A 166 32.38 8.31 -5.54
C ASN A 166 33.53 7.32 -5.37
N GLU A 167 33.30 6.02 -5.59
CA GLU A 167 34.34 4.98 -5.55
C GLU A 167 35.38 5.23 -6.65
N SER A 168 34.94 5.58 -7.86
CA SER A 168 35.85 5.92 -8.96
C SER A 168 36.66 7.20 -8.66
N ALA A 169 36.03 8.22 -8.06
CA ALA A 169 36.70 9.44 -7.63
C ALA A 169 37.72 9.17 -6.53
N LEU A 170 37.38 8.30 -5.57
CA LEU A 170 38.29 7.90 -4.49
C LEU A 170 39.51 7.15 -5.03
N ALA A 171 39.32 6.24 -5.99
CA ALA A 171 40.42 5.51 -6.62
C ALA A 171 41.39 6.47 -7.34
N LEU A 172 40.87 7.49 -8.03
CA LEU A 172 41.70 8.52 -8.67
C LEU A 172 42.47 9.36 -7.65
N LEU A 173 41.84 9.72 -6.53
CA LEU A 173 42.50 10.46 -5.46
C LEU A 173 43.61 9.64 -4.79
N GLN A 174 43.38 8.35 -4.56
CA GLN A 174 44.40 7.43 -4.02
C GLN A 174 45.59 7.28 -4.97
N ASP A 175 45.33 7.14 -6.27
CA ASP A 175 46.40 7.08 -7.28
C ASP A 175 47.25 8.36 -7.29
N ARG A 176 46.61 9.53 -7.21
CA ARG A 176 47.31 10.82 -7.11
C ARG A 176 48.11 10.95 -5.81
N GLU A 177 47.57 10.50 -4.68
CA GLU A 177 48.28 10.49 -3.41
C GLU A 177 49.54 9.62 -3.49
N ASN A 178 49.44 8.41 -4.05
CA ASN A 178 50.57 7.53 -4.24
C ASN A 178 51.64 8.14 -5.16
N GLN A 179 51.24 8.75 -6.28
CA GLN A 179 52.15 9.48 -7.17
C GLN A 179 52.87 10.62 -6.45
N ASN A 180 52.14 11.40 -5.64
CA ASN A 180 52.74 12.48 -4.85
C ASN A 180 53.73 11.95 -3.80
N LEU A 181 53.43 10.81 -3.15
CA LEU A 181 54.34 10.18 -2.20
C LEU A 181 55.64 9.72 -2.88
N ASP A 182 55.53 9.12 -4.06
CA ASP A 182 56.69 8.71 -4.85
C ASP A 182 57.53 9.93 -5.28
N GLU A 183 56.91 11.02 -5.73
CA GLU A 183 57.61 12.26 -6.06
C GLU A 183 58.32 12.87 -4.85
N ILE A 184 57.69 12.86 -3.68
CA ILE A 184 58.30 13.35 -2.42
C ILE A 184 59.52 12.50 -2.09
N ALA A 185 59.41 11.17 -2.13
CA ALA A 185 60.52 10.26 -1.85
C ALA A 185 61.70 10.48 -2.81
N GLN A 186 61.42 10.68 -4.12
CA GLN A 186 62.45 10.99 -5.11
C GLN A 186 63.15 12.32 -4.82
N LYS A 187 62.39 13.37 -4.47
CA LYS A 187 62.97 14.68 -4.12
C LYS A 187 63.79 14.61 -2.84
N GLU A 188 63.35 13.86 -1.83
CA GLU A 188 64.10 13.65 -0.59
C GLU A 188 65.42 12.91 -0.84
N GLN A 189 65.42 11.90 -1.71
CA GLN A 189 66.61 11.19 -2.13
C GLN A 189 67.57 12.14 -2.87
N LEU A 190 67.06 12.95 -3.81
CA LEU A 190 67.86 13.92 -4.55
C LEU A 190 68.46 14.99 -3.62
N ILE A 191 67.69 15.53 -2.68
CA ILE A 191 68.19 16.48 -1.68
C ILE A 191 69.31 15.84 -0.85
N THR A 192 69.14 14.59 -0.44
CA THR A 192 70.16 13.85 0.32
C THR A 192 71.43 13.66 -0.49
N GLN A 193 71.31 13.33 -1.78
CA GLN A 193 72.43 13.22 -2.71
C GLN A 193 73.14 14.57 -2.88
N LEU A 194 72.40 15.63 -3.19
CA LEU A 194 72.96 16.98 -3.37
C LEU A 194 73.66 17.48 -2.10
N LYS A 195 73.12 17.19 -0.91
CA LYS A 195 73.78 17.51 0.36
C LYS A 195 75.13 16.80 0.49
N LYS A 196 75.21 15.51 0.13
CA LYS A 196 76.47 14.75 0.14
C LYS A 196 77.48 15.28 -0.87
N GLU A 197 77.04 15.57 -2.10
CA GLU A 197 77.90 16.16 -3.14
C GLU A 197 78.44 17.52 -2.72
N LYS A 198 77.57 18.37 -2.16
CA LYS A 198 77.95 19.69 -1.64
C LYS A 198 78.95 19.60 -0.49
N LEU A 199 78.83 18.60 0.38
CA LEU A 199 79.80 18.32 1.43
C LEU A 199 81.14 17.86 0.82
N ALA A 200 81.12 16.91 -0.12
CA ALA A 200 82.32 16.41 -0.77
C ALA A 200 83.10 17.52 -1.48
N LEU A 201 82.41 18.42 -2.20
CA LEU A 201 83.02 19.58 -2.84
C LEU A 201 83.65 20.54 -1.84
N ARG A 202 82.99 20.84 -0.72
CA ARG A 202 83.54 21.70 0.34
C ARG A 202 84.79 21.10 0.97
N THR A 203 84.74 19.82 1.31
CA THR A 203 85.90 19.10 1.85
C THR A 203 87.05 19.06 0.85
N TRP A 204 86.75 18.83 -0.45
CA TRP A 204 87.77 18.88 -1.50
C TRP A 204 88.40 20.26 -1.65
N LEU A 205 87.61 21.34 -1.65
CA LEU A 205 88.12 22.71 -1.68
C LEU A 205 89.04 22.99 -0.50
N PHE A 206 88.65 22.56 0.70
CA PHE A 206 89.49 22.68 1.89
C PHE A 206 90.81 21.92 1.73
N GLN A 207 90.79 20.70 1.17
CA GLN A 207 91.99 19.90 0.91
C GLN A 207 93.00 20.59 -0.02
N GLN A 208 92.54 21.41 -0.97
CA GLN A 208 93.42 22.15 -1.88
C GLN A 208 94.18 23.30 -1.20
N THR A 209 93.74 23.73 -0.01
CA THR A 209 94.34 24.87 0.68
C THR A 209 95.74 24.54 1.24
N SER A 210 96.61 25.55 1.28
CA SER A 210 97.93 25.41 1.92
C SER A 210 97.83 25.11 3.42
N ILE A 211 96.79 25.62 4.09
CA ILE A 211 96.59 25.40 5.52
C ILE A 211 96.15 23.96 5.83
N TYR A 212 95.38 23.31 4.95
CA TYR A 212 95.06 21.90 5.08
C TYR A 212 96.32 21.01 5.04
N LYS A 213 97.25 21.27 4.10
CA LYS A 213 98.53 20.55 4.05
C LYS A 213 99.30 20.67 5.36
N LYS A 214 99.23 21.84 6.00
CA LYS A 214 99.80 22.05 7.33
C LYS A 214 99.09 21.22 8.41
N VAL A 215 97.77 21.21 8.45
CA VAL A 215 96.96 20.36 9.36
C VAL A 215 97.37 18.89 9.24
N MET A 216 97.47 18.38 8.01
CA MET A 216 97.88 16.99 7.76
C MET A 216 99.31 16.72 8.19
N SER A 217 100.26 17.63 7.90
CA SER A 217 101.65 17.47 8.34
C SER A 217 101.81 17.42 9.88
N LEU A 218 100.92 18.09 10.62
CA LEU A 218 100.87 18.00 12.08
C LEU A 218 100.28 16.66 12.53
N SER A 219 99.32 16.10 11.79
CA SER A 219 98.76 14.79 12.09
C SER A 219 99.75 13.65 11.82
N ASP A 220 100.52 13.75 10.72
CA ASP A 220 101.41 12.70 10.22
C ASP A 220 102.78 12.67 10.90
N GLN A 221 103.01 13.51 11.91
CA GLN A 221 104.27 13.54 12.64
C GLN A 221 104.53 12.19 13.33
N GLN A 222 105.73 11.62 13.14
CA GLN A 222 106.13 10.33 13.70
C GLN A 222 106.37 10.35 15.24
N GLN A 223 106.06 11.47 15.91
CA GLN A 223 106.32 11.63 17.35
C GLN A 223 105.27 10.91 18.21
N VAL A 224 105.70 9.78 18.78
CA VAL A 224 104.90 8.97 19.72
C VAL A 224 104.75 9.67 21.08
N ASN A 225 105.73 10.50 21.49
CA ASN A 225 105.68 11.19 22.78
C ASN A 225 104.70 12.39 22.75
N LYS A 226 103.61 12.29 23.51
CA LYS A 226 102.57 13.32 23.66
C LYS A 226 103.11 14.69 24.08
N LYS A 227 104.23 14.78 24.79
CA LYS A 227 104.77 16.08 25.26
C LYS A 227 105.57 16.85 24.22
N ILE A 228 105.98 16.20 23.13
CA ILE A 228 106.93 16.77 22.15
C ILE A 228 106.23 17.12 20.82
N ARG A 229 105.00 16.64 20.61
CA ARG A 229 104.22 16.87 19.39
C ARG A 229 104.19 18.35 19.03
N LYS A 230 104.47 18.63 17.76
CA LYS A 230 104.31 19.96 17.17
C LYS A 230 102.83 20.30 17.10
N VAL A 231 102.55 21.57 17.36
CA VAL A 231 101.22 22.14 17.46
C VAL A 231 101.17 23.38 16.56
N MET A 232 99.98 23.72 16.06
CA MET A 232 99.79 24.88 15.19
C MET A 232 100.06 26.20 15.94
N ALA A 233 100.76 27.13 15.29
CA ALA A 233 101.01 28.45 15.86
C ALA A 233 99.74 29.33 15.81
N ALA A 234 99.64 30.34 16.68
CA ALA A 234 98.47 31.21 16.75
C ALA A 234 98.13 31.93 15.42
N ALA A 235 99.15 32.39 14.69
CA ALA A 235 98.95 33.01 13.37
C ALA A 235 98.49 31.99 12.30
N GLU A 236 98.92 30.73 12.39
CA GLU A 236 98.46 29.66 11.51
C GLU A 236 97.01 29.25 11.84
N LEU A 237 96.64 29.28 13.12
CA LEU A 237 95.28 29.02 13.58
C LEU A 237 94.29 30.10 13.10
N ASP A 238 94.68 31.38 13.13
CA ASP A 238 93.85 32.47 12.57
C ASP A 238 93.65 32.30 11.05
N LYS A 239 94.71 31.89 10.33
CA LYS A 239 94.62 31.56 8.91
C LYS A 239 93.71 30.37 8.65
N LEU A 240 93.82 29.31 9.44
CA LEU A 240 92.94 28.13 9.37
C LEU A 240 91.48 28.55 9.54
N LYS A 241 91.21 29.35 10.57
CA LYS A 241 89.87 29.85 10.88
C LYS A 241 89.26 30.63 9.72
N LYS A 242 89.97 31.62 9.18
CA LYS A 242 89.52 32.43 8.04
C LYS A 242 89.22 31.56 6.81
N THR A 243 90.17 30.72 6.41
CA THR A 243 90.01 29.85 5.23
C THR A 243 88.88 28.84 5.41
N THR A 244 88.75 28.23 6.59
CA THR A 244 87.64 27.31 6.86
C THR A 244 86.30 28.04 6.87
N PHE A 245 86.22 29.24 7.42
CA PHE A 245 84.96 29.99 7.50
C PHE A 245 84.49 30.47 6.14
N GLU A 246 85.40 30.84 5.24
CA GLU A 246 85.07 31.17 3.86
C GLU A 246 84.51 29.95 3.10
N ILE A 247 85.13 28.77 3.25
CA ILE A 247 84.71 27.54 2.54
C ILE A 247 83.40 26.96 3.11
N TYR A 248 83.19 27.10 4.43
CA TYR A 248 82.04 26.55 5.15
C TYR A 248 81.01 27.61 5.53
N ALA A 249 81.01 28.78 4.90
CA ALA A 249 80.11 29.89 5.23
C ALA A 249 78.63 29.48 5.21
N ASP A 250 78.26 28.63 4.26
CA ASP A 250 76.90 28.11 4.07
C ASP A 250 76.49 27.04 5.10
N TYR A 251 77.46 26.40 5.74
CA TYR A 251 77.27 25.50 6.89
C TYR A 251 77.20 26.28 8.21
N ILE A 252 78.04 27.31 8.34
CA ILE A 252 78.16 28.13 9.54
C ILE A 252 76.92 29.02 9.74
N SER A 253 76.45 29.68 8.69
CA SER A 253 75.33 30.63 8.76
C SER A 253 74.06 30.04 9.43
N PRO A 254 73.56 28.85 9.03
CA PRO A 254 72.40 28.25 9.71
C PRO A 254 72.71 27.80 11.14
N LEU A 255 73.93 27.33 11.43
CA LEU A 255 74.33 26.93 12.79
C LEU A 255 74.37 28.12 13.75
N GLN A 256 74.86 29.27 13.30
CA GLN A 256 74.85 30.51 14.08
C GLN A 256 73.44 31.04 14.32
N ALA A 257 72.57 30.95 13.30
CA ALA A 257 71.18 31.36 13.44
C ALA A 257 70.40 30.45 14.41
N GLN A 258 70.66 29.14 14.38
CA GLN A 258 70.00 28.16 15.24
C GLN A 258 70.56 28.16 16.67
N TYR A 259 71.88 28.37 16.83
CA TYR A 259 72.57 28.27 18.12
C TYR A 259 73.45 29.51 18.35
N SER A 260 72.84 30.58 18.87
CA SER A 260 73.52 31.87 19.11
C SER A 260 74.66 31.82 20.14
N GLN A 261 74.72 30.77 20.96
CA GLN A 261 75.76 30.58 21.98
C GLN A 261 77.05 29.92 21.45
N LEU A 262 77.09 29.50 20.17
CA LEU A 262 78.28 28.91 19.56
C LEU A 262 79.35 29.99 19.34
N THR A 263 80.53 29.76 19.90
CA THR A 263 81.69 30.63 19.64
C THR A 263 82.30 30.34 18.28
N GLU A 264 83.12 31.25 17.75
CA GLU A 264 83.82 30.98 16.49
C GLU A 264 84.75 29.75 16.57
N ASP A 265 85.34 29.52 17.74
CA ASP A 265 86.12 28.32 18.02
C ASP A 265 85.28 27.04 17.97
N ASP A 266 84.04 27.11 18.46
CA ASP A 266 83.07 26.01 18.43
C ASP A 266 82.68 25.70 16.98
N LEU A 267 82.43 26.73 16.17
CA LEU A 267 82.12 26.60 14.74
C LEU A 267 83.29 26.05 13.93
N LEU A 268 84.51 26.46 14.25
CA LEU A 268 85.72 25.92 13.63
C LEU A 268 85.88 24.41 13.93
N VAL A 269 85.64 23.99 15.18
CA VAL A 269 85.64 22.56 15.53
C VAL A 269 84.60 21.80 14.72
N LEU A 270 83.37 22.31 14.61
CA LEU A 270 82.30 21.66 13.83
C LEU A 270 82.68 21.53 12.35
N CYS A 271 83.21 22.58 11.72
CA CYS A 271 83.65 22.54 10.32
C CYS A 271 84.77 21.51 10.09
N LEU A 272 85.76 21.45 10.99
CA LEU A 272 86.85 20.48 10.88
C LEU A 272 86.37 19.04 11.08
N GLN A 273 85.37 18.82 11.93
CA GLN A 273 84.74 17.51 12.09
C GLN A 273 83.94 17.11 10.83
N GLU A 274 83.18 18.04 10.26
CA GLU A 274 82.42 17.84 9.02
C GLU A 274 83.36 17.52 7.84
N ALA A 275 84.55 18.15 7.83
CA ALA A 275 85.62 17.88 6.87
C ALA A 275 86.34 16.52 7.06
N GLY A 276 85.99 15.75 8.09
CA GLY A 276 86.59 14.45 8.39
C GLY A 276 87.99 14.53 9.03
N ILE A 277 88.38 15.68 9.58
CA ILE A 277 89.68 15.81 10.27
C ILE A 277 89.66 15.01 11.57
N SER A 278 90.73 14.24 11.80
CA SER A 278 90.83 13.38 12.97
C SER A 278 90.77 14.19 14.28
N PRO A 279 90.18 13.66 15.37
CA PRO A 279 90.12 14.38 16.64
C PRO A 279 91.51 14.81 17.15
N LEU A 280 92.54 14.03 16.87
CA LEU A 280 93.90 14.39 17.23
C LEU A 280 94.40 15.59 16.42
N ALA A 281 94.22 15.58 15.10
CA ALA A 281 94.62 16.69 14.24
C ALA A 281 93.92 17.99 14.61
N ILE A 282 92.61 17.94 14.92
CA ILE A 282 91.87 19.10 15.44
C ILE A 282 92.53 19.61 16.73
N SER A 283 92.84 18.73 17.68
CA SER A 283 93.48 19.15 18.94
C SER A 283 94.83 19.83 18.74
N LEU A 284 95.64 19.31 17.81
CA LEU A 284 96.94 19.88 17.43
C LEU A 284 96.79 21.26 16.76
N CYS A 285 95.67 21.52 16.07
CA CYS A 285 95.37 22.86 15.55
C CYS A 285 95.08 23.86 16.69
N PHE A 286 94.43 23.41 17.77
CA PHE A 286 94.00 24.27 18.88
C PHE A 286 95.03 24.49 19.99
N GLY A 287 96.27 24.02 19.84
CA GLY A 287 97.26 24.20 20.91
C GLY A 287 97.55 22.95 21.74
N HIS A 288 96.85 21.83 21.51
CA HIS A 288 96.82 20.71 22.44
C HIS A 288 97.45 19.44 21.85
N THR A 289 98.26 18.73 22.64
CA THR A 289 98.98 17.55 22.15
C THR A 289 98.23 16.23 22.31
N ASP A 290 97.10 16.24 23.02
CA ASP A 290 96.18 15.12 23.22
C ASP A 290 94.73 15.53 22.93
N THR A 291 93.80 14.56 22.96
CA THR A 291 92.39 14.78 22.63
C THR A 291 91.52 15.18 23.83
N VAL A 292 92.10 15.35 25.02
CA VAL A 292 91.32 15.55 26.26
C VAL A 292 90.56 16.87 26.22
N ALA A 293 91.25 17.96 25.87
CA ALA A 293 90.65 19.29 25.74
C ALA A 293 89.54 19.32 24.67
N LEU A 294 89.75 18.65 23.53
CA LEU A 294 88.76 18.55 22.47
C LEU A 294 87.52 17.76 22.92
N ASN A 295 87.70 16.64 23.62
CA ASN A 295 86.58 15.83 24.11
C ASN A 295 85.71 16.60 25.12
N GLN A 296 86.34 17.38 26.01
CA GLN A 296 85.61 18.29 26.90
C GLN A 296 84.85 19.37 26.12
N ARG A 297 85.46 19.96 25.09
CA ARG A 297 84.79 20.94 24.22
C ARG A 297 83.61 20.30 23.48
N LYS A 298 83.75 19.08 22.95
CA LYS A 298 82.64 18.32 22.34
C LYS A 298 81.47 18.08 23.29
N SER A 299 81.75 17.78 24.56
CA SER A 299 80.70 17.64 25.59
C SER A 299 79.94 18.95 25.80
N ARG A 300 80.66 20.08 25.90
CA ARG A 300 80.05 21.42 26.00
C ARG A 300 79.25 21.79 24.75
N LEU A 301 79.77 21.49 23.56
CA LEU A 301 79.08 21.69 22.28
C LEU A 301 77.75 20.96 22.23
N LYS A 302 77.72 19.68 22.63
CA LYS A 302 76.46 18.91 22.69
C LYS A 302 75.42 19.57 23.59
N LYS A 303 75.83 20.09 24.76
CA LYS A 303 74.93 20.81 25.67
C LYS A 303 74.36 22.08 25.03
N LYS A 304 75.22 22.88 24.38
CA LYS A 304 74.80 24.11 23.67
C LYS A 304 73.87 23.84 22.48
N MET A 305 73.99 22.67 21.85
CA MET A 305 73.16 22.27 20.71
C MET A 305 71.90 21.51 21.11
N SER A 306 71.69 21.26 22.41
CA SER A 306 70.49 20.63 22.96
C SER A 306 69.58 21.59 23.72
N GLU A 307 70.04 22.82 23.96
CA GLU A 307 69.30 23.94 24.56
C GLU A 307 68.70 24.81 23.45
#